data_AF-A0A956FI36-F1
#
_entry.id   AF-A0A956FI36-F1
#
_cell.length_a   1.000
_cell.length_b   1.000
_cell.length_c   1.000
_cell.angle_alpha   90.00
_cell.angle_beta   90.00
_cell.angle_gamma   90.00
#
_symmetry.space_group_name_H-M   'P 1'
#
loop_
_entity.id
_entity.type
_entity.pdbx_description
1 polymer ?
#
loop_
_entity_poly.entity_id
_entity_poly.type
_entity_poly.pdbx_seq_one_letter_code
_entity_poly.pdbx_strand_id
1 'polypeptide(L)'
;MVRLRSTTARASALAGLLHGAALVTSACDHDEQPSSSAEPSGPSATKTTTTATAEPWRFRPTLDQYLPEGAVAEPVLELSEPRQRTVLVLAAVLRGGQEQVRIERWTYEQIPDQEDGLRVVDEGEVVLQLQPGPPHPELAELRRRVAAPGTVLTRPVGLEVRGPDKLIERLAAELAIVRNPSAEPRARARAAATVFRALDDTVAMRGNGIAELATVLVPAPARTAVSKDSERRATVTFEAAEQTVTLGLQRKADGWAIVSAEIPPAEPAPTTAVPEPPVEPPLAP
;
A
#
# COMPACT_ATOMS: atom_id res chain seq x y z
N MET A 1 36.69 33.80 20.37
CA MET A 1 35.94 34.96 19.84
C MET A 1 34.84 34.43 18.92
N VAL A 2 33.69 34.02 19.48
CA VAL A 2 32.49 33.62 18.73
C VAL A 2 31.29 34.01 19.59
N ARG A 3 30.40 34.84 19.05
CA ARG A 3 29.25 35.46 19.73
C ARG A 3 28.06 34.51 19.75
N LEU A 4 27.52 34.24 20.94
CA LEU A 4 26.17 33.72 21.16
C LEU A 4 25.15 34.85 20.91
N ARG A 5 24.12 34.59 20.11
CA ARG A 5 22.91 35.44 20.02
C ARG A 5 21.68 34.60 20.31
N SER A 6 21.15 34.83 21.50
CA SER A 6 19.80 34.51 21.97
C SER A 6 18.82 35.57 21.44
N THR A 7 17.61 35.18 21.02
CA THR A 7 16.37 35.99 20.84
C THR A 7 15.36 35.10 20.09
N THR A 8 14.05 34.97 20.34
CA THR A 8 13.10 35.43 21.37
C THR A 8 11.85 34.58 21.15
N ALA A 9 11.29 33.99 22.21
CA ALA A 9 9.98 33.34 22.16
C ALA A 9 8.88 34.43 22.16
N ARG A 10 7.96 34.37 21.20
CA ARG A 10 6.71 35.16 21.22
C ARG A 10 5.54 34.23 21.52
N ALA A 11 4.96 34.45 22.69
CA ALA A 11 3.64 33.98 23.05
C ALA A 11 2.58 34.70 22.20
N SER A 12 1.53 33.97 21.84
CA SER A 12 0.24 34.56 21.47
C SER A 12 -0.85 33.61 21.92
N ALA A 13 -1.59 34.08 22.93
CA ALA A 13 -2.87 33.54 23.33
C ALA A 13 -3.96 34.18 22.46
N LEU A 14 -4.99 33.43 22.09
CA LEU A 14 -6.30 34.00 21.82
C LEU A 14 -7.41 33.01 22.15
N ALA A 15 -8.38 33.56 22.87
CA ALA A 15 -9.53 32.92 23.50
C ALA A 15 -10.61 32.55 22.48
N GLY A 16 -11.51 31.66 22.91
CA GLY A 16 -12.48 30.97 22.07
C GLY A 16 -13.79 31.70 21.80
N LEU A 17 -14.76 30.94 21.27
CA LEU A 17 -16.19 31.25 21.36
C LEU A 17 -17.03 30.00 21.02
N LEU A 18 -18.03 29.81 21.87
CA LEU A 18 -19.13 28.83 21.85
C LEU A 18 -20.23 29.21 20.84
N HIS A 19 -21.16 28.27 20.65
CA HIS A 19 -22.50 28.35 20.01
C HIS A 19 -22.51 28.05 18.50
N GLY A 20 -23.46 27.31 17.94
CA GLY A 20 -24.70 26.74 18.49
C GLY A 20 -25.36 25.86 17.43
N ALA A 21 -26.20 24.94 17.91
CA ALA A 21 -27.03 24.07 17.10
C ALA A 21 -28.23 24.83 16.49
N ALA A 22 -28.68 24.41 15.30
CA ALA A 22 -30.08 24.51 14.89
C ALA A 22 -30.39 23.46 13.82
N LEU A 23 -31.25 22.51 14.21
CA LEU A 23 -32.08 21.69 13.33
C LEU A 23 -33.18 22.58 12.75
N VAL A 24 -33.50 22.41 11.46
CA VAL A 24 -34.81 22.74 10.90
C VAL A 24 -35.27 21.60 10.00
N THR A 25 -36.31 20.92 10.46
CA THR A 25 -37.21 20.02 9.74
C THR A 25 -38.32 20.82 9.04
N SER A 26 -38.72 20.42 7.82
CA SER A 26 -40.10 20.45 7.27
C SER A 26 -40.00 19.99 5.81
N ALA A 27 -40.50 18.83 5.36
CA ALA A 27 -41.87 18.30 5.34
C ALA A 27 -42.78 18.97 4.29
N CYS A 28 -43.22 18.11 3.35
CA CYS A 28 -44.48 18.15 2.57
C CYS A 28 -44.63 19.30 1.55
N ASP A 29 -45.30 19.19 0.41
CA ASP A 29 -46.23 18.20 -0.11
C ASP A 29 -46.54 18.51 -1.60
N HIS A 30 -47.19 17.54 -2.24
CA HIS A 30 -48.19 17.67 -3.33
C HIS A 30 -47.77 17.87 -4.80
N ASP A 31 -48.14 16.82 -5.57
CA ASP A 31 -49.07 16.83 -6.71
C ASP A 31 -48.81 17.78 -7.88
N GLU A 32 -48.56 17.22 -9.06
CA GLU A 32 -49.61 17.04 -10.08
C GLU A 32 -49.01 16.44 -11.37
N GLN A 33 -49.64 15.37 -11.82
CA GLN A 33 -49.43 14.73 -13.11
C GLN A 33 -50.30 15.45 -14.15
N PRO A 34 -49.80 15.66 -15.38
CA PRO A 34 -50.64 15.21 -16.49
C PRO A 34 -49.87 14.42 -17.55
N SER A 35 -50.59 13.43 -18.07
CA SER A 35 -50.28 12.61 -19.23
C SER A 35 -49.71 13.40 -20.41
N SER A 36 -48.61 12.90 -20.97
CA SER A 36 -48.17 13.23 -22.32
C SER A 36 -48.01 11.97 -23.15
N SER A 37 -48.51 12.08 -24.36
CA SER A 37 -48.79 11.05 -25.35
C SER A 37 -47.57 10.25 -25.79
N ALA A 38 -47.86 8.99 -26.12
CA ALA A 38 -46.97 8.06 -26.81
C ALA A 38 -46.66 8.54 -28.24
N GLU A 39 -45.39 8.45 -28.64
CA GLU A 39 -44.91 8.35 -30.03
C GLU A 39 -43.54 7.63 -30.05
N PRO A 40 -43.08 7.10 -31.21
CA PRO A 40 -42.59 5.74 -31.33
C PRO A 40 -41.09 5.54 -31.16
N SER A 41 -40.75 4.30 -30.78
CA SER A 41 -39.40 3.73 -30.67
C SER A 41 -38.57 3.90 -31.95
N GLY A 42 -37.64 4.86 -31.94
CA GLY A 42 -36.43 4.82 -32.76
C GLY A 42 -35.30 4.08 -32.02
N PRO A 43 -34.34 3.47 -32.74
CA PRO A 43 -33.27 2.70 -32.10
C PRO A 43 -32.42 3.63 -31.23
N SER A 44 -32.51 3.45 -29.91
CA SER A 44 -31.56 3.99 -28.95
C SER A 44 -30.17 3.54 -29.36
N ALA A 45 -29.44 4.44 -30.01
CA ALA A 45 -27.99 4.35 -30.08
C ALA A 45 -27.51 4.37 -28.62
N THR A 46 -27.18 3.18 -28.12
CA THR A 46 -26.54 3.00 -26.83
C THR A 46 -25.19 3.71 -26.95
N LYS A 47 -25.17 4.98 -26.56
CA LYS A 47 -23.95 5.73 -26.35
C LYS A 47 -23.30 5.04 -25.15
N THR A 48 -22.41 4.10 -25.45
CA THR A 48 -21.53 3.47 -24.47
C THR A 48 -20.62 4.58 -23.95
N THR A 49 -21.12 5.33 -22.97
CA THR A 49 -20.29 6.17 -22.12
C THR A 49 -19.43 5.18 -21.34
N THR A 50 -18.29 4.84 -21.93
CA THR A 50 -17.18 4.25 -21.20
C THR A 50 -16.76 5.33 -20.21
N THR A 51 -17.34 5.28 -19.01
CA THR A 51 -16.89 6.11 -17.89
C THR A 51 -15.47 5.65 -17.63
N ALA A 52 -14.48 6.33 -18.23
CA ALA A 52 -13.09 6.15 -17.90
C ALA A 52 -13.00 6.31 -16.38
N THR A 53 -12.71 5.21 -15.69
CA THR A 53 -12.55 5.23 -14.24
C THR A 53 -11.39 6.17 -13.97
N ALA A 54 -11.66 7.36 -13.43
CA ALA A 54 -10.62 8.32 -13.11
C ALA A 54 -9.58 7.62 -12.24
N GLU A 55 -8.31 7.67 -12.63
CA GLU A 55 -7.24 7.10 -11.81
C GLU A 55 -7.28 7.78 -10.44
N PRO A 56 -7.18 7.02 -9.34
CA PRO A 56 -7.31 7.59 -8.01
C PRO A 56 -6.13 8.51 -7.64
N TRP A 57 -5.04 8.46 -8.41
CA TRP A 57 -3.76 9.08 -8.12
C TRP A 57 -3.68 10.49 -8.70
N ARG A 58 -3.63 11.50 -7.83
CA ARG A 58 -3.56 12.90 -8.26
C ARG A 58 -2.17 13.25 -8.80
N PHE A 59 -1.12 12.68 -8.21
CA PHE A 59 0.26 13.09 -8.43
C PHE A 59 1.06 12.13 -9.31
N ARG A 60 0.39 11.16 -9.94
CA ARG A 60 1.01 10.26 -10.91
C ARG A 60 1.72 11.01 -12.06
N PRO A 61 1.12 12.04 -12.70
CA PRO A 61 1.81 12.76 -13.77
C PRO A 61 3.14 13.38 -13.32
N THR A 62 3.18 13.93 -12.10
CA THR A 62 4.40 14.46 -11.50
C THR A 62 5.41 13.34 -11.26
N LEU A 63 5.00 12.22 -10.67
CA LEU A 63 5.89 11.08 -10.46
C LEU A 63 6.54 10.65 -11.78
N ASP A 64 5.74 10.42 -12.83
CA ASP A 64 6.22 9.99 -14.14
C ASP A 64 7.22 10.98 -14.77
N GLN A 65 7.05 12.28 -14.53
CA GLN A 65 7.97 13.33 -15.02
C GLN A 65 9.37 13.26 -14.38
N TYR A 66 9.47 12.85 -13.11
CA TYR A 66 10.72 12.83 -12.36
C TYR A 66 11.36 11.44 -12.28
N LEU A 67 10.78 10.42 -12.93
CA LEU A 67 11.41 9.10 -12.98
C LEU A 67 12.73 9.15 -13.76
N PRO A 68 13.79 8.46 -13.27
CA PRO A 68 15.01 8.26 -14.03
C PRO A 68 14.74 7.56 -15.36
N GLU A 69 15.59 7.78 -16.35
CA GLU A 69 15.48 7.12 -17.64
C GLU A 69 15.44 5.59 -17.50
N GLY A 70 14.48 4.95 -18.18
CA GLY A 70 14.26 3.51 -18.15
C GLY A 70 13.64 2.98 -16.84
N ALA A 71 13.33 3.84 -15.86
CA ALA A 71 12.57 3.44 -14.69
C ALA A 71 11.07 3.39 -15.00
N VAL A 72 10.36 2.49 -14.33
CA VAL A 72 8.90 2.43 -14.32
C VAL A 72 8.40 2.48 -12.89
N ALA A 73 7.29 3.17 -12.67
CA ALA A 73 6.67 3.26 -11.35
C ALA A 73 5.15 3.10 -11.40
N GLU A 74 4.60 2.57 -10.33
CA GLU A 74 3.16 2.54 -10.06
C GLU A 74 2.93 3.06 -8.63
N PRO A 75 2.15 4.14 -8.45
CA PRO A 75 1.89 4.70 -7.12
C PRO A 75 1.11 3.72 -6.24
N VAL A 76 1.43 3.72 -4.95
CA VAL A 76 0.80 2.84 -3.94
C VAL A 76 0.21 3.60 -2.76
N LEU A 77 0.62 4.85 -2.54
CA LEU A 77 0.11 5.74 -1.50
C LEU A 77 0.46 7.19 -1.85
N GLU A 78 -0.50 8.10 -1.73
CA GLU A 78 -0.26 9.55 -1.76
C GLU A 78 -0.66 10.16 -0.42
N LEU A 79 0.23 10.97 0.15
CA LEU A 79 0.02 11.67 1.41
C LEU A 79 0.28 13.16 1.17
N SER A 80 -0.75 13.99 1.31
CA SER A 80 -0.61 15.44 1.28
C SER A 80 -0.71 16.03 2.68
N GLU A 81 0.20 16.96 2.97
CA GLU A 81 0.25 17.73 4.23
C GLU A 81 0.05 19.21 3.92
N PRO A 82 -1.20 19.69 3.77
CA PRO A 82 -1.48 21.03 3.23
C PRO A 82 -0.84 22.16 4.05
N ARG A 83 -0.76 22.00 5.37
CA ARG A 83 -0.12 22.99 6.27
C ARG A 83 1.37 23.12 6.04
N GLN A 84 2.02 22.04 5.62
CA GLN A 84 3.46 21.97 5.36
C GLN A 84 3.76 22.10 3.87
N ARG A 85 2.73 22.22 3.01
CA ARG A 85 2.86 22.27 1.55
C ARG A 85 3.72 21.13 1.00
N THR A 86 3.63 19.96 1.64
CA THR A 86 4.43 18.79 1.29
C THR A 86 3.52 17.68 0.78
N VAL A 87 3.96 17.01 -0.29
CA VAL A 87 3.32 15.81 -0.82
C VAL A 87 4.36 14.69 -0.78
N LEU A 88 3.96 13.54 -0.25
CA LEU A 88 4.72 12.31 -0.27
C LEU A 88 4.00 11.31 -1.15
N VAL A 89 4.72 10.68 -2.08
CA VAL A 89 4.23 9.59 -2.90
C VAL A 89 5.07 8.36 -2.61
N LEU A 90 4.45 7.26 -2.19
CA LEU A 90 5.07 5.95 -2.24
C LEU A 90 4.75 5.31 -3.58
N ALA A 91 5.76 4.76 -4.24
CA ALA A 91 5.59 4.06 -5.50
C ALA A 91 6.34 2.73 -5.52
N ALA A 92 5.77 1.74 -6.16
CA ALA A 92 6.48 0.55 -6.57
C ALA A 92 7.31 0.88 -7.81
N VAL A 93 8.64 0.92 -7.66
CA VAL A 93 9.58 1.35 -8.68
C VAL A 93 10.48 0.20 -9.10
N LEU A 94 10.66 0.04 -10.41
CA LEU A 94 11.74 -0.76 -10.99
C LEU A 94 12.62 0.18 -11.81
N ARG A 95 13.83 0.47 -11.31
CA ARG A 95 14.79 1.34 -12.01
C ARG A 95 15.44 0.59 -13.17
N GLY A 96 15.83 1.32 -14.21
CA GLY A 96 16.56 0.75 -15.36
C GLY A 96 17.81 -0.01 -14.92
N GLY A 97 17.97 -1.24 -15.42
CA GLY A 97 19.11 -2.11 -15.08
C GLY A 97 19.05 -2.76 -13.68
N GLN A 98 18.02 -2.49 -12.88
CA GLN A 98 17.81 -3.20 -11.62
C GLN A 98 16.95 -4.44 -11.82
N GLU A 99 17.22 -5.48 -11.04
CA GLU A 99 16.47 -6.74 -11.12
C GLU A 99 15.22 -6.75 -10.23
N GLN A 100 15.08 -5.81 -9.30
CA GLN A 100 14.11 -5.90 -8.21
C GLN A 100 13.22 -4.67 -8.13
N VAL A 101 11.92 -4.89 -7.92
CA VAL A 101 10.97 -3.83 -7.60
C VAL A 101 11.14 -3.44 -6.13
N ARG A 102 11.16 -2.15 -5.85
CA ARG A 102 11.28 -1.57 -4.51
C ARG A 102 10.13 -0.60 -4.27
N ILE A 103 9.76 -0.37 -3.01
CA ILE A 103 8.87 0.74 -2.67
C ILE A 103 9.74 1.94 -2.32
N GLU A 104 9.62 2.98 -3.13
CA GLU A 104 10.37 4.22 -2.98
C GLU A 104 9.46 5.34 -2.47
N ARG A 105 10.00 6.19 -1.60
CA ARG A 105 9.41 7.41 -1.06
C ARG A 105 9.90 8.59 -1.89
N TRP A 106 8.96 9.28 -2.52
CA TRP A 106 9.20 10.50 -3.28
C TRP A 106 8.59 11.67 -2.51
N THR A 107 9.36 12.73 -2.31
CA THR A 107 8.89 13.91 -1.58
C THR A 107 8.88 15.11 -2.49
N TYR A 108 7.77 15.85 -2.46
CA TYR A 108 7.54 17.04 -3.25
C TYR A 108 7.10 18.19 -2.36
N GLU A 109 7.47 19.40 -2.76
CA GLU A 109 6.95 20.64 -2.21
C GLU A 109 5.93 21.24 -3.20
N GLN A 110 4.82 21.73 -2.68
CA GLN A 110 3.81 22.46 -3.45
C GLN A 110 4.31 23.87 -3.75
N ILE A 111 4.36 24.21 -5.03
CA ILE A 111 4.71 25.53 -5.53
C ILE A 111 3.52 26.46 -5.24
N PRO A 112 3.74 27.59 -4.56
CA PRO A 112 2.70 28.59 -4.37
C PRO A 112 2.12 29.03 -5.72
N ASP A 113 0.80 29.25 -5.77
CA ASP A 113 0.08 29.80 -6.92
C ASP A 113 -0.04 28.89 -8.16
N GLN A 114 0.36 27.62 -8.06
CA GLN A 114 0.11 26.59 -9.07
C GLN A 114 -0.74 25.46 -8.47
N GLU A 115 -1.96 25.27 -9.00
CA GLU A 115 -2.98 24.38 -8.41
C GLU A 115 -2.53 22.90 -8.30
N ASP A 116 -1.49 22.49 -9.04
CA ASP A 116 -0.83 21.19 -8.94
C ASP A 116 0.70 21.28 -9.15
N GLY A 117 1.27 22.47 -8.96
CA GLY A 117 2.72 22.67 -9.15
C GLY A 117 3.49 21.95 -8.06
N LEU A 118 4.22 20.90 -8.42
CA LEU A 118 5.07 20.16 -7.50
C LEU A 118 6.53 20.25 -7.92
N ARG A 119 7.39 20.56 -6.95
CA ARG A 119 8.84 20.49 -7.10
C ARG A 119 9.37 19.31 -6.30
N VAL A 120 10.17 18.46 -6.92
CA VAL A 120 10.83 17.35 -6.21
C VAL A 120 11.80 17.89 -5.16
N VAL A 121 11.73 17.33 -3.96
CA VAL A 121 12.63 17.59 -2.83
C VAL A 121 13.56 16.40 -2.61
N ASP A 122 13.03 15.18 -2.77
CA ASP A 122 13.75 13.92 -2.57
C ASP A 122 13.38 12.90 -3.65
N GLU A 123 14.40 12.43 -4.39
CA GLU A 123 14.29 11.63 -5.62
C GLU A 123 14.29 10.11 -5.33
N GLY A 124 13.24 9.64 -4.65
CA GLY A 124 12.94 8.22 -4.51
C GLY A 124 13.87 7.46 -3.58
N GLU A 125 13.64 7.58 -2.27
CA GLU A 125 14.34 6.81 -1.25
C GLU A 125 13.70 5.44 -1.04
N VAL A 126 14.49 4.36 -1.01
CA VAL A 126 13.97 3.00 -0.80
C VAL A 126 13.51 2.82 0.66
N VAL A 127 12.20 2.69 0.88
CA VAL A 127 11.63 2.50 2.22
C VAL A 127 11.19 1.06 2.51
N LEU A 128 10.83 0.29 1.47
CA LEU A 128 10.51 -1.14 1.61
C LEU A 128 11.10 -1.94 0.45
N GLN A 129 11.55 -3.15 0.76
CA GLN A 129 12.01 -4.14 -0.20
C GLN A 129 11.02 -5.29 -0.25
N LEU A 130 10.83 -5.87 -1.45
CA LEU A 130 9.99 -7.05 -1.64
C LEU A 130 10.76 -8.37 -1.38
N GLN A 131 12.04 -8.24 -1.01
CA GLN A 131 12.91 -9.32 -0.56
C GLN A 131 13.32 -9.10 0.90
N PRO A 132 13.70 -10.16 1.63
CA PRO A 132 14.13 -10.02 3.01
C PRO A 132 15.34 -9.08 3.13
N GLY A 133 15.28 -8.14 4.06
CA GLY A 133 16.36 -7.21 4.34
C GLY A 133 16.21 -6.56 5.72
N PRO A 134 17.18 -5.71 6.13
CA PRO A 134 16.99 -4.89 7.32
C PRO A 134 15.82 -3.91 7.08
N PRO A 135 14.93 -3.70 8.08
CA PRO A 135 13.87 -2.72 7.96
C PRO A 135 14.46 -1.32 7.83
N HIS A 136 13.87 -0.50 6.97
CA HIS A 136 14.33 0.88 6.79
C HIS A 136 14.05 1.72 8.04
N PRO A 137 15.01 2.54 8.54
CA PRO A 137 14.83 3.32 9.76
C PRO A 137 13.66 4.31 9.68
N GLU A 138 13.36 4.84 8.49
CA GLU A 138 12.26 5.79 8.29
C GLU A 138 10.87 5.16 8.26
N LEU A 139 10.75 3.82 8.23
CA LEU A 139 9.45 3.16 8.15
C LEU A 139 8.54 3.48 9.34
N ALA A 140 9.15 3.65 10.53
CA ALA A 140 8.42 4.08 11.72
C ALA A 140 7.89 5.51 11.62
N GLU A 141 8.64 6.42 10.98
CA GLU A 141 8.21 7.80 10.74
C GLU A 141 7.10 7.85 9.69
N LEU A 142 7.25 7.11 8.59
CA LEU A 142 6.21 7.00 7.56
C LEU A 142 4.88 6.52 8.15
N ARG A 143 4.90 5.50 9.02
CA ARG A 143 3.71 5.02 9.72
C ARG A 143 3.09 6.07 10.63
N ARG A 144 3.90 6.88 11.33
CA ARG A 144 3.40 8.00 12.14
C ARG A 144 2.72 9.05 11.27
N ARG A 145 3.32 9.39 10.12
CA ARG A 145 2.76 10.37 9.18
C ARG A 145 1.43 9.91 8.59
N VAL A 146 1.32 8.66 8.17
CA VAL A 146 0.06 8.08 7.66
C VAL A 146 -1.06 8.13 8.72
N ALA A 147 -0.71 7.95 9.99
CA ALA A 147 -1.67 8.04 11.10
C ALA A 147 -1.87 9.47 11.63
N ALA A 148 -1.16 10.47 11.10
CA ALA A 148 -1.18 11.82 11.65
C ALA A 148 -2.48 12.55 11.31
N PRO A 149 -3.05 13.35 12.22
CA PRO A 149 -4.23 14.14 11.93
C PRO A 149 -3.91 15.26 10.93
N GLY A 150 -4.86 15.55 10.03
CA GLY A 150 -4.73 16.64 9.05
C GLY A 150 -3.92 16.28 7.80
N THR A 151 -3.53 15.02 7.62
CA THR A 151 -3.03 14.48 6.36
C THR A 151 -4.18 14.08 5.46
N VAL A 152 -4.08 14.40 4.17
CA VAL A 152 -4.98 13.85 3.15
C VAL A 152 -4.30 12.63 2.56
N LEU A 153 -4.89 11.46 2.80
CA LEU A 153 -4.39 10.16 2.35
C LEU A 153 -5.24 9.67 1.17
N THR A 154 -4.56 9.35 0.07
CA THR A 154 -5.17 8.63 -1.05
C THR A 154 -4.47 7.28 -1.18
N ARG A 155 -5.24 6.21 -0.97
CA ARG A 155 -4.75 4.84 -1.09
C ARG A 155 -5.93 3.90 -1.35
N PRO A 156 -6.01 3.25 -2.54
CA PRO A 156 -6.89 2.11 -2.74
C PRO A 156 -6.48 0.98 -1.81
N VAL A 157 -7.42 0.40 -1.07
CA VAL A 157 -7.14 -0.72 -0.16
C VAL A 157 -8.13 -1.84 -0.37
N GLY A 158 -7.59 -3.02 -0.67
CA GLY A 158 -8.34 -4.23 -0.95
C GLY A 158 -8.47 -4.51 -2.44
N LEU A 159 -8.46 -5.79 -2.79
CA LEU A 159 -8.65 -6.26 -4.15
C LEU A 159 -10.10 -6.71 -4.35
N GLU A 160 -10.69 -6.29 -5.47
CA GLU A 160 -12.03 -6.69 -5.84
C GLU A 160 -12.01 -8.14 -6.33
N VAL A 161 -12.36 -9.05 -5.43
CA VAL A 161 -12.45 -10.48 -5.68
C VAL A 161 -13.71 -11.04 -5.03
N ARG A 162 -14.25 -12.12 -5.61
CA ARG A 162 -15.53 -12.72 -5.16
C ARG A 162 -15.48 -13.32 -3.75
N GLY A 163 -14.29 -13.65 -3.24
CA GLY A 163 -14.11 -14.29 -1.94
C GLY A 163 -12.69 -14.18 -1.40
N PRO A 164 -12.50 -14.44 -0.09
CA PRO A 164 -11.20 -14.38 0.58
C PRO A 164 -10.18 -15.39 0.03
N ASP A 165 -10.61 -16.57 -0.41
CA ASP A 165 -9.79 -17.55 -1.12
C ASP A 165 -9.22 -16.98 -2.42
N LYS A 166 -10.06 -16.26 -3.18
CA LYS A 166 -9.65 -15.61 -4.43
C LYS A 166 -8.69 -14.46 -4.22
N LEU A 167 -8.67 -13.85 -3.03
CA LEU A 167 -7.63 -12.89 -2.68
C LEU A 167 -6.27 -13.59 -2.63
N ILE A 168 -6.19 -14.77 -1.99
CA ILE A 168 -4.94 -15.51 -1.85
C ILE A 168 -4.42 -16.00 -3.20
N GLU A 169 -5.30 -16.55 -4.04
CA GLU A 169 -4.94 -16.94 -5.42
C GLU A 169 -4.41 -15.75 -6.22
N ARG A 170 -5.10 -14.61 -6.17
CA ARG A 170 -4.66 -13.40 -6.87
C ARG A 170 -3.32 -12.90 -6.35
N LEU A 171 -3.16 -12.84 -5.02
CA LEU A 171 -1.95 -12.35 -4.39
C LEU A 171 -0.73 -13.23 -4.72
N ALA A 172 -0.90 -14.55 -4.68
CA ALA A 172 0.14 -15.50 -5.09
C ALA A 172 0.58 -15.28 -6.55
N ALA A 173 -0.37 -15.06 -7.46
CA ALA A 173 -0.07 -14.77 -8.87
C ALA A 173 0.70 -13.44 -9.04
N GLU A 174 0.29 -12.37 -8.36
CA GLU A 174 1.00 -11.09 -8.41
C GLU A 174 2.41 -11.19 -7.84
N LEU A 175 2.59 -11.89 -6.71
CA LEU A 175 3.90 -12.13 -6.12
C LEU A 175 4.81 -12.95 -7.04
N ALA A 176 4.26 -13.91 -7.78
CA ALA A 176 4.99 -14.65 -8.79
C ALA A 176 5.45 -13.74 -9.95
N ILE A 177 4.63 -12.78 -10.38
CA ILE A 177 5.02 -11.78 -11.39
C ILE A 177 6.14 -10.88 -10.86
N VAL A 178 6.02 -10.37 -9.64
CA VAL A 178 7.06 -9.53 -9.00
C VAL A 178 8.41 -10.24 -8.99
N ARG A 179 8.42 -11.53 -8.64
CA ARG A 179 9.62 -12.38 -8.53
C ARG A 179 10.17 -12.87 -9.87
N ASN A 180 9.41 -12.76 -10.96
CA ASN A 180 9.84 -13.23 -12.27
C ASN A 180 10.74 -12.16 -12.96
N PRO A 181 12.05 -12.38 -13.11
CA PRO A 181 12.95 -11.41 -13.75
C PRO A 181 12.69 -11.26 -15.25
N SER A 182 12.02 -12.23 -15.88
CA SER A 182 11.65 -12.19 -17.31
C SER A 182 10.31 -11.52 -17.57
N ALA A 183 9.56 -11.14 -16.53
CA ALA A 183 8.33 -10.39 -16.70
C ALA A 183 8.62 -8.95 -17.13
N GLU A 184 7.71 -8.38 -17.93
CA GLU A 184 7.81 -7.00 -18.40
C GLU A 184 7.93 -6.02 -17.21
N PRO A 185 8.86 -5.04 -17.26
CA PRO A 185 9.15 -4.17 -16.12
C PRO A 185 7.93 -3.49 -15.51
N ARG A 186 7.03 -2.93 -16.33
CA ARG A 186 5.83 -2.24 -15.84
C ARG A 186 4.83 -3.22 -15.22
N ALA A 187 4.69 -4.44 -15.76
CA ALA A 187 3.89 -5.50 -15.18
C ALA A 187 4.40 -5.87 -13.78
N ARG A 188 5.72 -5.90 -13.57
CA ARG A 188 6.32 -6.16 -12.25
C ARG A 188 6.03 -5.03 -11.25
N ALA A 189 6.19 -3.77 -11.66
CA ALA A 189 5.84 -2.61 -10.83
C ALA A 189 4.34 -2.60 -10.47
N ARG A 190 3.47 -2.90 -11.43
CA ARG A 190 2.02 -3.00 -11.22
C ARG A 190 1.63 -4.15 -10.31
N ALA A 191 2.28 -5.30 -10.45
CA ALA A 191 2.06 -6.44 -9.58
C ALA A 191 2.45 -6.09 -8.13
N ALA A 192 3.59 -5.42 -7.92
CA ALA A 192 4.00 -4.94 -6.61
C ALA A 192 3.02 -3.91 -6.02
N ALA A 193 2.50 -2.98 -6.82
CA ALA A 193 1.46 -2.05 -6.39
C ALA A 193 0.16 -2.77 -6.00
N THR A 194 -0.21 -3.81 -6.75
CA THR A 194 -1.38 -4.67 -6.46
C THR A 194 -1.20 -5.47 -5.18
N VAL A 195 -0.01 -6.03 -4.96
CA VAL A 195 0.38 -6.67 -3.69
C VAL A 195 0.24 -5.67 -2.56
N PHE A 196 0.79 -4.46 -2.69
CA PHE A 196 0.69 -3.43 -1.66
C PHE A 196 -0.78 -3.09 -1.36
N ARG A 197 -1.63 -2.88 -2.38
CA ARG A 197 -3.07 -2.64 -2.25
C ARG A 197 -3.82 -3.77 -1.51
N ALA A 198 -3.38 -5.02 -1.67
CA ALA A 198 -3.98 -6.18 -1.01
C ALA A 198 -3.71 -6.23 0.49
N LEU A 199 -2.82 -5.38 1.01
CA LEU A 199 -2.40 -5.36 2.41
C LEU A 199 -2.91 -4.11 3.12
N ASP A 200 -3.35 -4.25 4.35
CA ASP A 200 -3.54 -3.12 5.26
C ASP A 200 -2.19 -2.45 5.57
N ASP A 201 -2.17 -1.16 5.92
CA ASP A 201 -0.91 -0.42 6.19
C ASP A 201 -0.07 -1.09 7.28
N THR A 202 -0.74 -1.68 8.27
CA THR A 202 -0.08 -2.41 9.36
C THR A 202 0.72 -3.62 8.89
N VAL A 203 0.25 -4.28 7.82
CA VAL A 203 0.91 -5.45 7.21
C VAL A 203 1.89 -4.99 6.13
N ALA A 204 1.49 -4.05 5.27
CA ALA A 204 2.27 -3.54 4.16
C ALA A 204 3.57 -2.84 4.64
N MET A 205 3.49 -2.13 5.77
CA MET A 205 4.60 -1.40 6.39
C MET A 205 5.17 -2.12 7.62
N ARG A 206 4.95 -3.44 7.72
CA ARG A 206 5.69 -4.29 8.67
C ARG A 206 7.00 -4.66 8.00
N GLY A 207 8.15 -4.16 8.50
CA GLY A 207 9.52 -4.47 8.02
C GLY A 207 9.63 -5.38 6.79
N ASN A 208 9.69 -6.70 7.02
CA ASN A 208 9.79 -7.74 5.98
C ASN A 208 8.46 -8.42 5.61
N GLY A 209 7.31 -7.89 6.02
CA GLY A 209 6.00 -8.54 5.91
C GLY A 209 5.63 -8.94 4.48
N ILE A 210 5.93 -8.10 3.48
CA ILE A 210 5.67 -8.46 2.07
C ILE A 210 6.60 -9.59 1.61
N ALA A 211 7.87 -9.55 2.01
CA ALA A 211 8.84 -10.59 1.68
C ALA A 211 8.50 -11.93 2.34
N GLU A 212 8.09 -11.91 3.61
CA GLU A 212 7.61 -13.08 4.37
C GLU A 212 6.36 -13.69 3.72
N LEU A 213 5.37 -12.86 3.36
CA LEU A 213 4.19 -13.31 2.62
C LEU A 213 4.57 -13.94 1.28
N ALA A 214 5.52 -13.34 0.57
CA ALA A 214 6.00 -13.88 -0.70
C ALA A 214 6.64 -15.26 -0.54
N THR A 215 7.32 -15.54 0.58
CA THR A 215 7.91 -16.86 0.86
C THR A 215 6.87 -17.95 1.04
N VAL A 216 5.72 -17.64 1.64
CA VAL A 216 4.66 -18.64 1.91
C VAL A 216 3.59 -18.71 0.82
N LEU A 217 3.48 -17.69 -0.04
CA LEU A 217 2.50 -17.63 -1.12
C LEU A 217 3.08 -17.94 -2.51
N VAL A 218 4.40 -18.08 -2.63
CA VAL A 218 5.06 -18.46 -3.90
C VAL A 218 5.96 -19.68 -3.63
N PRO A 219 5.60 -20.89 -4.13
CA PRO A 219 4.45 -21.17 -4.99
C PRO A 219 3.10 -21.02 -4.29
N ALA A 220 2.03 -20.84 -5.08
CA ALA A 220 0.68 -20.71 -4.54
C ALA A 220 0.30 -21.92 -3.68
N PRO A 221 -0.36 -21.73 -2.52
CA PRO A 221 -0.75 -22.83 -1.65
C PRO A 221 -1.74 -23.75 -2.37
N ALA A 222 -1.49 -25.06 -2.30
CA ALA A 222 -2.32 -26.05 -2.99
C ALA A 222 -3.75 -26.14 -2.43
N ARG A 223 -3.92 -25.84 -1.14
CA ARG A 223 -5.20 -25.84 -0.44
C ARG A 223 -5.24 -24.71 0.58
N THR A 224 -6.38 -24.04 0.64
CA THR A 224 -6.69 -23.00 1.64
C THR A 224 -7.98 -23.38 2.34
N ALA A 225 -8.00 -23.25 3.66
CA ALA A 225 -9.19 -23.35 4.47
C ALA A 225 -9.66 -21.93 4.83
N VAL A 226 -10.93 -21.63 4.56
CA VAL A 226 -11.51 -20.30 4.85
C VAL A 226 -12.53 -20.44 5.97
N SER A 227 -12.29 -19.76 7.08
CA SER A 227 -13.29 -19.49 8.11
C SER A 227 -13.87 -18.09 7.87
N LYS A 228 -15.19 -17.97 7.73
CA LYS A 228 -15.86 -16.67 7.67
C LYS A 228 -16.28 -16.26 9.07
N ASP A 229 -15.61 -15.25 9.61
CA ASP A 229 -15.90 -14.73 10.95
C ASP A 229 -17.08 -13.74 10.90
N SER A 230 -17.26 -13.06 9.77
CA SER A 230 -18.43 -12.22 9.46
C SER A 230 -18.52 -11.98 7.95
N GLU A 231 -19.52 -11.22 7.49
CA GLU A 231 -19.59 -10.77 6.08
C GLU A 231 -18.36 -9.97 5.62
N ARG A 232 -17.69 -9.29 6.56
CA ARG A 232 -16.56 -8.40 6.28
C ARG A 232 -15.24 -8.90 6.85
N ARG A 233 -15.19 -10.07 7.48
CA ARG A 233 -13.98 -10.64 8.07
C ARG A 233 -13.90 -12.13 7.80
N ALA A 234 -12.72 -12.59 7.45
CA ALA A 234 -12.45 -14.00 7.26
C ALA A 234 -11.03 -14.32 7.70
N THR A 235 -10.82 -15.56 8.10
CA THR A 235 -9.51 -16.11 8.39
C THR A 235 -9.21 -17.17 7.32
N VAL A 236 -8.02 -17.08 6.72
CA VAL A 236 -7.54 -18.06 5.74
C VAL A 236 -6.33 -18.78 6.30
N THR A 237 -6.39 -20.10 6.33
CA THR A 237 -5.32 -20.96 6.82
C THR A 237 -4.85 -21.89 5.71
N PHE A 238 -3.55 -22.08 5.58
CA PHE A 238 -2.96 -23.01 4.61
C PHE A 238 -1.59 -23.51 5.09
N GLU A 239 -1.14 -24.61 4.50
CA GLU A 239 0.18 -25.18 4.75
C GLU A 239 1.19 -24.64 3.74
N ALA A 240 2.32 -24.13 4.24
CA ALA A 240 3.46 -23.69 3.43
C ALA A 240 4.75 -24.16 4.09
N ALA A 241 5.58 -24.91 3.37
CA ALA A 241 6.87 -25.42 3.85
C ALA A 241 6.80 -26.06 5.25
N GLU A 242 5.81 -26.94 5.47
CA GLU A 242 5.56 -27.65 6.74
C GLU A 242 5.08 -26.75 7.89
N GLN A 243 4.65 -25.53 7.59
CA GLN A 243 4.10 -24.59 8.56
C GLN A 243 2.67 -24.20 8.23
N THR A 244 1.83 -24.16 9.27
CA THR A 244 0.50 -23.60 9.18
C THR A 244 0.57 -22.07 9.20
N VAL A 245 0.19 -21.43 8.10
CA VAL A 245 0.09 -19.98 7.96
C VAL A 245 -1.35 -19.55 8.17
N THR A 246 -1.56 -18.50 8.96
CA THR A 246 -2.89 -17.91 9.19
C THR A 246 -2.92 -16.44 8.79
N LEU A 247 -3.83 -16.09 7.89
CA LEU A 247 -4.05 -14.73 7.40
C LEU A 247 -5.43 -14.23 7.82
N GLY A 248 -5.48 -13.10 8.51
CA GLY A 248 -6.72 -12.39 8.78
C GLY A 248 -7.04 -11.43 7.64
N LEU A 249 -8.26 -11.52 7.11
CA LEU A 249 -8.74 -10.72 6.00
C LEU A 249 -9.91 -9.84 6.43
N GLN A 250 -9.97 -8.63 5.89
CA GLN A 250 -11.08 -7.70 6.08
C GLN A 250 -11.56 -7.13 4.75
N ARG A 251 -12.88 -7.06 4.56
CA ARG A 251 -13.50 -6.37 3.42
C ARG A 251 -13.52 -4.86 3.66
N LYS A 252 -12.68 -4.16 2.91
CA LYS A 252 -12.61 -2.70 2.79
C LYS A 252 -13.60 -2.21 1.73
N ALA A 253 -13.63 -0.91 1.45
CA ALA A 253 -14.51 -0.34 0.42
C ALA A 253 -14.20 -0.91 -0.97
N ASP A 254 -12.91 -1.08 -1.29
CA ASP A 254 -12.45 -1.48 -2.63
C ASP A 254 -12.23 -3.00 -2.79
N GLY A 255 -12.54 -3.79 -1.76
CA GLY A 255 -12.41 -5.25 -1.80
C GLY A 255 -11.81 -5.88 -0.55
N TRP A 256 -11.23 -7.06 -0.68
CA TRP A 256 -10.62 -7.79 0.44
C TRP A 256 -9.15 -7.41 0.62
N ALA A 257 -8.73 -7.19 1.87
CA ALA A 257 -7.33 -6.93 2.23
C ALA A 257 -6.88 -7.82 3.39
N ILE A 258 -5.60 -8.15 3.44
CA ILE A 258 -4.96 -8.84 4.57
C ILE A 258 -4.68 -7.80 5.66
N VAL A 259 -5.23 -8.01 6.85
CA VAL A 259 -5.08 -7.15 8.03
C VAL A 259 -4.18 -7.75 9.11
N SER A 260 -3.94 -9.07 9.05
CA SER A 260 -2.97 -9.74 9.91
C SER A 260 -2.36 -10.93 9.17
N ALA A 261 -1.10 -11.22 9.48
CA ALA A 261 -0.37 -12.36 8.95
C ALA A 261 0.45 -13.01 10.06
N GLU A 262 0.04 -14.21 10.46
CA GLU A 262 0.73 -15.08 11.39
C GLU A 262 1.47 -16.14 10.56
N ILE A 263 2.77 -15.90 10.41
CA ILE A 263 3.69 -16.80 9.71
C ILE A 263 4.67 -17.26 10.79
N PRO A 264 4.65 -18.54 11.17
CA PRO A 264 5.62 -19.08 12.11
C PRO A 264 7.05 -18.79 11.61
N PRO A 265 8.02 -18.52 12.50
CA PRO A 265 9.40 -18.44 12.07
C PRO A 265 9.80 -19.77 11.42
N ALA A 266 10.54 -19.73 10.31
CA ALA A 266 11.19 -20.92 9.78
C ALA A 266 11.99 -21.57 10.91
N GLU A 267 11.71 -22.84 11.22
CA GLU A 267 12.52 -23.56 12.19
C GLU A 267 13.97 -23.53 11.67
N PRO A 268 14.95 -23.07 12.46
CA PRO A 268 16.31 -23.00 11.97
C PRO A 268 16.72 -24.40 11.55
N ALA A 269 17.21 -24.54 10.32
CA ALA A 269 17.78 -25.80 9.85
C ALA A 269 18.71 -26.33 10.94
N PRO A 270 18.64 -27.64 11.29
CA PRO A 270 19.50 -28.21 12.32
C PRO A 270 20.92 -27.82 11.95
N THR A 271 21.56 -27.02 12.82
CA THR A 271 22.96 -26.64 12.64
C THR A 271 23.70 -27.96 12.49
N THR A 272 24.20 -28.22 11.29
CA THR A 272 25.03 -29.40 11.04
C THR A 272 26.18 -29.24 12.02
N ALA A 273 26.19 -30.07 13.06
CA ALA A 273 27.21 -30.03 14.08
C ALA A 273 28.55 -30.02 13.34
N VAL A 274 29.35 -28.97 13.54
CA VAL A 274 30.72 -28.94 13.06
C VAL A 274 31.34 -30.23 13.55
N PRO A 275 31.79 -31.14 12.67
CA PRO A 275 32.38 -32.39 13.12
C PRO A 275 33.51 -32.04 14.07
N GLU A 276 33.40 -32.54 15.30
CA GLU A 276 34.40 -32.39 16.35
C GLU A 276 35.76 -32.79 15.74
N PRO A 277 36.79 -31.94 15.83
CA PRO A 277 38.09 -32.28 15.25
C PRO A 277 38.57 -33.59 15.85
N PRO A 278 39.17 -34.50 15.06
CA PRO A 278 39.61 -35.79 15.56
C PRO A 278 40.57 -35.58 16.73
N VAL A 279 40.24 -36.19 17.87
CA VAL A 279 41.11 -36.21 19.05
C VAL A 279 42.40 -36.93 18.66
N GLU A 280 43.50 -36.17 18.60
CA GLU A 280 44.82 -36.71 18.32
C GLU A 280 45.21 -37.65 19.48
N PRO A 281 45.56 -38.92 19.21
CA PRO A 281 45.89 -39.86 20.27
C PRO A 281 47.17 -39.41 20.99
N PRO A 282 47.26 -39.57 22.33
CA PRO A 282 48.43 -39.17 23.07
C PRO A 282 49.67 -39.93 22.60
N LEU A 283 50.74 -39.19 22.31
CA LEU A 283 52.07 -39.73 22.03
C LEU A 283 52.50 -40.64 23.18
N ALA A 284 52.71 -41.92 22.89
CA ALA A 284 53.26 -42.88 23.84
C ALA A 284 54.74 -42.55 24.13
N PRO A 285 55.22 -42.80 25.37
CA PRO A 285 56.58 -42.47 25.81
C PRO A 285 57.67 -43.35 25.18
#